data_AF-A0A3C0RA89-F1
#
_entry.id   AF-A0A3C0RA89-F1
#
_cell.length_a   1.000
_cell.length_b   1.000
_cell.length_c   1.000
_cell.angle_alpha   90.00
_cell.angle_beta   90.00
_cell.angle_gamma   90.00
#
_symmetry.space_group_name_H-M   'P 1'
#
loop_
_entity.id
_entity.type
_entity.pdbx_description
1 polymer ?
#
loop_
_entity_poly.entity_id
_entity_poly.type
_entity_poly.pdbx_seq_one_letter_code
_entity_poly.pdbx_strand_id
1 'polypeptide(L)'
;MKQMYKMDQQVVSKGSKLVAIIYWGLALLVSPIAIGGLLSFPNQAAAIGLVFLLISLFFLWAGFRQWSLSKKVLEEATEMISLSKEASLVENKQTDHGLPIVWEYSSAQWLQFAHWEQRERKTNTFIEAFVLVVLGSLMIIISRDANWTIALLVSIVIASIYYWLKIWLTLRGIAQPDPENRYRVIIHANGVLVNGRYHALQNQQRWLGKLTLHEKVEPAILEFTFHWNTRRGETFDELRIPVPPEAIAQAKWLVKDWPGNQVSSS
;
A
#
# COMPACT_ATOMS: atom_id res chain seq x y z
N MET A 1 -25.25 -7.70 9.32
CA MET A 1 -24.60 -7.92 8.01
C MET A 1 -24.27 -6.62 7.27
N LYS A 2 -25.23 -5.80 6.81
CA LYS A 2 -24.97 -4.52 6.09
C LYS A 2 -24.19 -3.46 6.92
N GLN A 3 -24.25 -3.55 8.25
CA GLN A 3 -23.60 -2.59 9.16
C GLN A 3 -22.12 -2.89 9.45
N MET A 4 -21.65 -4.12 9.28
CA MET A 4 -20.33 -4.53 9.79
C MET A 4 -19.22 -4.45 8.72
N TYR A 5 -19.54 -4.73 7.46
CA TYR A 5 -18.66 -4.45 6.31
C TYR A 5 -18.38 -2.94 6.14
N LYS A 6 -19.36 -2.12 6.56
CA LYS A 6 -19.24 -0.66 6.68
C LYS A 6 -18.17 -0.24 7.70
N MET A 7 -17.72 -1.14 8.58
CA MET A 7 -16.91 -0.83 9.76
C MET A 7 -15.38 -0.92 9.51
N ASP A 8 -14.93 -1.67 8.50
CA ASP A 8 -13.49 -1.90 8.21
C ASP A 8 -13.00 -1.21 6.92
N GLN A 9 -13.90 -1.04 5.95
CA GLN A 9 -13.85 0.04 4.96
C GLN A 9 -13.84 1.43 5.62
N GLN A 10 -14.50 1.52 6.78
CA GLN A 10 -14.32 2.61 7.70
C GLN A 10 -12.91 2.66 8.28
N VAL A 11 -12.13 1.60 8.44
CA VAL A 11 -10.75 1.64 8.97
C VAL A 11 -9.76 2.19 7.93
N VAL A 12 -9.82 1.77 6.67
CA VAL A 12 -9.00 2.38 5.59
C VAL A 12 -9.42 3.83 5.35
N SER A 13 -10.73 4.12 5.31
CA SER A 13 -11.20 5.51 5.25
C SER A 13 -10.91 6.28 6.55
N LYS A 14 -10.91 5.66 7.74
CA LYS A 14 -10.55 6.27 9.03
C LYS A 14 -9.06 6.60 9.04
N GLY A 15 -8.19 5.76 8.48
CA GLY A 15 -6.77 6.07 8.31
C GLY A 15 -6.57 7.29 7.43
N SER A 16 -7.20 7.32 6.25
CA SER A 16 -7.16 8.48 5.35
C SER A 16 -7.81 9.74 5.95
N LYS A 17 -8.91 9.59 6.71
CA LYS A 17 -9.59 10.68 7.43
C LYS A 17 -8.76 11.18 8.61
N LEU A 18 -8.06 10.29 9.31
CA LEU A 18 -7.16 10.64 10.40
C LEU A 18 -5.96 11.44 9.87
N VAL A 19 -5.42 11.05 8.72
CA VAL A 19 -4.39 11.85 8.01
C VAL A 19 -4.94 13.23 7.61
N ALA A 20 -6.18 13.30 7.10
CA ALA A 20 -6.82 14.59 6.79
C ALA A 20 -7.00 15.46 8.05
N ILE A 21 -7.44 14.87 9.17
CA ILE A 21 -7.60 15.55 10.46
C ILE A 21 -6.25 16.04 10.99
N ILE A 22 -5.18 15.25 10.85
CA ILE A 22 -3.82 15.66 11.21
C ILE A 22 -3.39 16.88 10.40
N TYR A 23 -3.62 16.89 9.08
CA TYR A 23 -3.30 18.06 8.26
C TYR A 23 -4.11 19.29 8.65
N TRP A 24 -5.40 19.15 8.94
CA TRP A 24 -6.21 20.27 9.44
C TRP A 24 -5.76 20.75 10.82
N GLY A 25 -5.37 19.84 11.72
CA GLY A 25 -4.81 20.19 13.02
C GLY A 25 -3.50 20.96 12.90
N LEU A 26 -2.60 20.53 12.02
CA LEU A 26 -1.36 21.25 11.71
C LEU A 26 -1.63 22.63 11.11
N ALA A 27 -2.60 22.74 10.20
CA ALA A 27 -2.99 24.03 9.64
C ALA A 27 -3.49 25.02 10.72
N LEU A 28 -4.29 24.52 11.67
CA LEU A 28 -4.87 25.28 12.77
C LEU A 28 -3.83 25.67 13.83
N LEU A 29 -2.77 24.89 14.00
CA LEU A 29 -1.63 25.24 14.85
C LEU A 29 -0.71 26.29 14.21
N VAL A 30 -0.52 26.22 12.89
CA VAL A 30 0.36 27.13 12.16
C VAL A 30 -0.30 28.49 11.87
N SER A 31 -1.63 28.53 11.72
CA SER A 31 -2.34 29.76 11.34
C SER A 31 -2.23 30.92 12.35
N PRO A 32 -2.25 30.73 13.68
CA PRO A 32 -2.13 31.84 14.64
C PRO A 32 -0.71 32.40 14.65
N ILE A 33 0.31 31.57 14.43
CA ILE A 33 1.71 31.98 14.31
C ILE A 33 1.90 32.80 13.03
N ALA A 34 1.30 32.35 11.93
CA ALA A 34 1.32 33.07 10.65
C ALA A 34 0.64 34.45 10.76
N ILE A 35 -0.59 34.49 11.28
CA ILE A 35 -1.39 35.71 11.43
C ILE A 35 -0.73 36.66 12.44
N GLY A 36 -0.26 36.15 13.58
CA GLY A 36 0.46 36.93 14.58
C GLY A 36 1.76 37.53 14.04
N GLY A 37 2.55 36.75 13.29
CA GLY A 37 3.76 37.26 12.64
C GLY A 37 3.49 38.37 11.62
N LEU A 38 2.39 38.25 10.86
CA LEU A 38 1.95 39.24 9.89
C LEU A 38 1.41 40.53 10.54
N LEU A 39 0.61 40.41 11.61
CA LEU A 39 -0.06 41.54 12.23
C LEU A 39 0.81 42.26 13.28
N SER A 40 1.61 41.52 14.06
CA SER A 40 2.38 42.09 15.17
C SER A 40 3.74 42.64 14.75
N PHE A 41 4.34 42.13 13.65
CA PHE A 41 5.68 42.52 13.21
C PHE A 41 5.77 42.77 11.69
N PRO A 42 5.01 43.74 11.16
CA PRO A 42 4.85 43.94 9.71
C PRO A 42 6.15 44.27 8.97
N ASN A 43 7.14 44.88 9.63
CA ASN A 43 8.39 45.29 8.98
C ASN A 43 9.54 44.28 9.10
N GLN A 44 9.48 43.35 10.06
CA GLN A 44 10.58 42.42 10.37
C GLN A 44 10.24 40.96 10.10
N ALA A 45 8.97 40.57 10.29
CA ALA A 45 8.54 39.17 10.19
C ALA A 45 7.39 38.94 9.21
N ALA A 46 6.92 39.95 8.48
CA ALA A 46 5.83 39.78 7.52
C ALA A 46 6.13 38.71 6.45
N ALA A 47 7.37 38.63 5.95
CA ALA A 47 7.77 37.59 5.00
C ALA A 47 7.68 36.18 5.61
N ILE A 48 8.09 36.04 6.88
CA ILE A 48 8.02 34.77 7.62
C ILE A 48 6.54 34.41 7.88
N GLY A 49 5.72 35.37 8.32
CA GLY A 49 4.29 35.19 8.50
C GLY A 49 3.57 34.78 7.22
N LEU A 50 3.93 35.38 6.07
CA LEU A 50 3.41 35.01 4.76
C LEU A 50 3.76 33.56 4.38
N VAL A 51 5.00 33.14 4.61
CA VAL A 51 5.44 31.76 4.36
C VAL A 51 4.66 30.76 5.22
N PHE A 52 4.48 31.04 6.51
CA PHE A 52 3.68 30.18 7.38
C PHE A 52 2.19 30.17 6.99
N LEU A 53 1.65 31.27 6.47
CA LEU A 53 0.28 31.35 5.96
C LEU A 53 0.10 30.46 4.73
N LEU A 54 1.06 30.47 3.80
CA LEU A 54 1.08 29.57 2.63
C LEU A 54 1.17 28.10 3.04
N ILE A 55 2.00 27.78 4.04
CA ILE A 55 2.12 26.42 4.59
C ILE A 55 0.80 25.95 5.23
N SER A 56 0.12 26.83 5.99
CA SER A 56 -1.18 26.53 6.58
C SER A 56 -2.26 26.29 5.51
N LEU A 57 -2.32 27.13 4.48
CA LEU A 57 -3.23 26.93 3.33
C LEU A 57 -2.96 25.62 2.59
N PHE A 58 -1.69 25.25 2.39
CA PHE A 58 -1.32 23.98 1.79
C PHE A 58 -1.82 22.79 2.62
N PHE A 59 -1.68 22.82 3.95
CA PHE A 59 -2.18 21.77 4.81
C PHE A 59 -3.71 21.67 4.79
N LEU A 60 -4.43 22.79 4.74
CA LEU A 60 -5.89 22.78 4.56
C LEU A 60 -6.29 22.08 3.26
N TRP A 61 -5.68 22.49 2.15
CA TRP A 61 -5.93 21.90 0.84
C TRP A 61 -5.60 20.39 0.80
N ALA A 62 -4.46 19.99 1.35
CA ALA A 62 -4.04 18.60 1.45
C ALA A 62 -5.05 17.76 2.25
N GLY A 63 -5.54 18.27 3.38
CA GLY A 63 -6.58 17.62 4.18
C GLY A 63 -7.88 17.42 3.41
N PHE A 64 -8.37 18.45 2.70
CA PHE A 64 -9.57 18.33 1.86
C PHE A 64 -9.39 17.31 0.73
N ARG A 65 -8.26 17.33 0.04
CA ARG A 65 -7.95 16.38 -1.03
C ARG A 65 -7.95 14.95 -0.49
N GLN A 66 -7.28 14.70 0.62
CA GLN A 66 -7.20 13.37 1.25
C GLN A 66 -8.58 12.87 1.72
N TRP A 67 -9.42 13.76 2.22
CA TRP A 67 -10.80 13.43 2.58
C TRP A 67 -11.64 13.02 1.37
N SER A 68 -11.52 13.74 0.25
CA SER A 68 -12.26 13.43 -0.98
C SER A 68 -11.87 12.07 -1.57
N LEU A 69 -10.57 11.75 -1.58
CA LEU A 69 -10.06 10.46 -2.04
C LEU A 69 -10.58 9.30 -1.19
N SER A 70 -10.68 9.49 0.14
CA SER A 70 -11.22 8.47 1.03
C SER A 70 -12.68 8.10 0.75
N LYS A 71 -13.47 9.03 0.20
CA LYS A 71 -14.87 8.77 -0.18
C LYS A 71 -14.96 7.91 -1.43
N LYS A 72 -14.15 8.21 -2.45
CA LYS A 72 -14.13 7.46 -3.72
C LYS A 72 -13.71 6.00 -3.52
N VAL A 73 -12.64 5.78 -2.74
CA VAL A 73 -12.15 4.43 -2.41
C VAL A 73 -13.21 3.61 -1.65
N LEU A 74 -14.00 4.27 -0.80
CA LEU A 74 -15.09 3.64 -0.06
C LEU A 74 -16.26 3.24 -0.97
N GLU A 75 -16.59 4.08 -1.95
CA GLU A 75 -17.66 3.80 -2.93
C GLU A 75 -17.28 2.62 -3.83
N GLU A 76 -16.11 2.66 -4.46
CA GLU A 76 -15.62 1.60 -5.36
C GLU A 76 -15.54 0.23 -4.67
N ALA A 77 -15.05 0.20 -3.43
CA ALA A 77 -14.93 -1.06 -2.74
C ALA A 77 -16.28 -1.58 -2.22
N THR A 78 -17.24 -0.70 -1.89
CA THR A 78 -18.61 -1.12 -1.57
C THR A 78 -19.30 -1.77 -2.78
N GLU A 79 -19.08 -1.22 -3.97
CA GLU A 79 -19.59 -1.74 -5.24
C GLU A 79 -19.03 -3.15 -5.55
N MET A 80 -17.71 -3.34 -5.39
CA MET A 80 -17.06 -4.64 -5.56
C MET A 80 -17.62 -5.72 -4.62
N ILE A 81 -17.95 -5.36 -3.38
CA ILE A 81 -18.53 -6.30 -2.41
C ILE A 81 -19.95 -6.71 -2.82
N SER A 82 -20.76 -5.76 -3.32
CA SER A 82 -22.09 -6.11 -3.85
C SER A 82 -21.99 -7.04 -5.07
N LEU A 83 -21.09 -6.75 -6.01
CA LEU A 83 -20.87 -7.59 -7.19
C LEU A 83 -20.37 -8.98 -6.81
N SER A 84 -19.47 -9.09 -5.84
CA SER A 84 -19.01 -10.38 -5.33
C SER A 84 -20.14 -11.18 -4.67
N LYS A 85 -21.00 -10.52 -3.89
CA LYS A 85 -22.14 -11.19 -3.24
C LYS A 85 -23.10 -11.73 -4.29
N GLU A 86 -23.37 -10.95 -5.33
CA GLU A 86 -24.21 -11.36 -6.45
C GLU A 86 -23.57 -12.52 -7.22
N ALA A 87 -22.27 -12.48 -7.49
CA ALA A 87 -21.53 -13.58 -8.12
C ALA A 87 -21.52 -14.87 -7.28
N SER A 88 -21.36 -14.77 -5.96
CA SER A 88 -21.44 -15.93 -5.05
C SER A 88 -22.85 -16.54 -4.96
N LEU A 89 -23.89 -15.77 -5.31
CA LEU A 89 -25.27 -16.29 -5.42
C LEU A 89 -25.53 -16.93 -6.79
N VAL A 90 -24.74 -16.56 -7.81
CA VAL A 90 -24.81 -17.08 -9.19
C VAL A 90 -23.85 -18.25 -9.43
N GLU A 91 -23.07 -18.64 -8.42
CA GLU A 91 -22.13 -19.79 -8.40
C GLU A 91 -22.81 -21.18 -8.51
N ASN A 92 -23.91 -21.27 -9.26
CA ASN A 92 -24.49 -22.50 -9.75
C ASN A 92 -24.64 -22.52 -11.29
N LYS A 93 -24.18 -21.49 -12.03
CA LYS A 93 -24.08 -21.53 -13.50
C LYS A 93 -22.86 -20.77 -14.04
N GLN A 94 -21.84 -21.55 -14.35
CA GLN A 94 -20.90 -21.46 -15.48
C GLN A 94 -20.58 -20.06 -16.07
N THR A 95 -19.33 -19.64 -15.84
CA THR A 95 -18.46 -18.75 -16.65
C THR A 95 -19.16 -17.82 -17.63
N ASP A 96 -19.41 -16.59 -17.16
CA ASP A 96 -19.51 -15.41 -18.01
C ASP A 96 -18.34 -14.47 -17.67
N HIS A 97 -17.66 -13.93 -18.68
CA HIS A 97 -16.36 -13.26 -18.60
C HIS A 97 -16.37 -11.87 -17.91
N GLY A 98 -17.45 -11.55 -17.18
CA GLY A 98 -17.61 -10.35 -16.36
C GLY A 98 -17.75 -10.61 -14.86
N LEU A 99 -17.78 -11.87 -14.41
CA LEU A 99 -17.97 -12.19 -13.00
C LEU A 99 -16.64 -12.16 -12.21
N PRO A 100 -16.64 -11.64 -10.97
CA PRO A 100 -15.45 -11.62 -10.12
C PRO A 100 -15.01 -13.04 -9.77
N ILE A 101 -13.72 -13.30 -9.92
CA ILE A 101 -13.08 -14.55 -9.50
C ILE A 101 -12.94 -14.52 -7.99
N VAL A 102 -13.40 -15.57 -7.32
CA VAL A 102 -13.34 -15.69 -5.86
C VAL A 102 -12.49 -16.89 -5.49
N TRP A 103 -11.48 -16.67 -4.65
CA TRP A 103 -10.68 -17.72 -4.02
C TRP A 103 -10.85 -17.64 -2.51
N GLU A 104 -11.25 -18.76 -1.89
CA GLU A 104 -11.33 -18.90 -0.44
C GLU A 104 -10.23 -19.87 0.03
N TYR A 105 -9.60 -19.55 1.17
CA TYR A 105 -8.51 -20.35 1.74
C TYR A 105 -8.86 -20.80 3.13
N SER A 106 -8.40 -22.01 3.47
CA SER A 106 -8.33 -22.42 4.87
C SER A 106 -7.30 -21.59 5.63
N SER A 107 -7.45 -21.53 6.95
CA SER A 107 -6.48 -20.85 7.83
C SER A 107 -5.07 -21.44 7.70
N ALA A 108 -4.96 -22.76 7.54
CA ALA A 108 -3.67 -23.44 7.37
C ALA A 108 -2.97 -23.03 6.06
N GLN A 109 -3.70 -23.00 4.94
CA GLN A 109 -3.16 -22.58 3.64
C GLN A 109 -2.71 -21.12 3.67
N TRP A 110 -3.50 -20.22 4.27
CA TRP A 110 -3.12 -18.82 4.37
C TRP A 110 -1.92 -18.61 5.29
N LEU A 111 -1.84 -19.34 6.40
CA LEU A 111 -0.70 -19.25 7.31
C LEU A 111 0.59 -19.74 6.64
N GLN A 112 0.52 -20.80 5.82
CA GLN A 112 1.65 -21.27 5.02
C GLN A 112 2.15 -20.18 4.06
N PHE A 113 1.24 -19.55 3.32
CA PHE A 113 1.56 -18.40 2.47
C PHE A 113 2.15 -17.24 3.28
N ALA A 114 1.53 -16.87 4.41
CA ALA A 114 1.98 -15.76 5.25
C ALA A 114 3.39 -16.00 5.80
N HIS A 115 3.73 -17.23 6.20
CA HIS A 115 5.08 -17.59 6.63
C HIS A 115 6.09 -17.52 5.49
N TRP A 116 5.72 -17.98 4.31
CA TRP A 116 6.55 -17.85 3.11
C TRP A 116 6.82 -16.38 2.77
N GLU A 117 5.78 -15.55 2.70
CA GLU A 117 5.89 -14.13 2.37
C GLU A 117 6.69 -13.35 3.43
N GLN A 118 6.49 -13.68 4.71
CA GLN A 118 7.29 -13.11 5.80
C GLN A 118 8.78 -13.46 5.68
N ARG A 119 9.09 -14.71 5.31
CA ARG A 119 10.48 -15.14 5.10
C ARG A 119 11.10 -14.36 3.95
N GLU A 120 10.42 -14.28 2.82
CA GLU A 120 10.90 -13.59 1.62
C GLU A 120 11.17 -12.10 1.90
N ARG A 121 10.21 -11.40 2.54
CA ARG A 121 10.39 -10.00 2.91
C ARG A 121 11.51 -9.78 3.93
N LYS A 122 11.69 -10.69 4.88
CA LYS A 122 12.81 -10.63 5.86
C LYS A 122 14.15 -10.82 5.17
N THR A 123 14.27 -11.79 4.26
CA THR A 123 15.49 -12.03 3.49
C THR A 123 15.87 -10.80 2.67
N ASN A 124 14.92 -10.24 1.91
CA ASN A 124 15.18 -9.04 1.10
C ASN A 124 15.57 -7.83 1.97
N THR A 125 14.83 -7.60 3.05
CA THR A 125 15.14 -6.48 3.97
C THR A 125 16.50 -6.68 4.66
N PHE A 126 16.89 -7.92 4.96
CA PHE A 126 18.21 -8.23 5.52
C PHE A 126 19.33 -7.94 4.52
N ILE A 127 19.18 -8.34 3.26
CA ILE A 127 20.15 -8.04 2.20
C ILE A 127 20.30 -6.52 2.02
N GLU A 128 19.18 -5.79 1.97
CA GLU A 128 19.20 -4.33 1.90
C GLU A 128 19.89 -3.68 3.10
N ALA A 129 19.60 -4.16 4.32
CA ALA A 129 20.25 -3.67 5.54
C ALA A 129 21.76 -3.97 5.53
N PHE A 130 22.18 -5.15 5.04
CA PHE A 130 23.58 -5.50 4.89
C PHE A 130 24.30 -4.58 3.89
N VAL A 131 23.69 -4.31 2.74
CA VAL A 131 24.21 -3.35 1.76
C VAL A 131 24.32 -1.95 2.38
N LEU A 132 23.34 -1.54 3.19
CA LEU A 132 23.37 -0.27 3.92
C LEU A 132 24.55 -0.20 4.90
N VAL A 133 24.88 -1.30 5.59
CA VAL A 133 26.06 -1.35 6.46
C VAL A 133 27.34 -1.15 5.65
N VAL A 134 27.50 -1.85 4.53
CA VAL A 134 28.73 -1.79 3.70
C VAL A 134 28.89 -0.40 3.09
N LEU A 135 27.87 0.10 2.39
CA LEU A 135 27.92 1.40 1.71
C LEU A 135 27.91 2.56 2.69
N GLY A 136 27.14 2.46 3.77
CA GLY A 136 27.11 3.46 4.83
C GLY A 136 28.46 3.61 5.52
N SER A 137 29.14 2.50 5.84
CA SER A 137 30.46 2.54 6.45
C SER A 137 31.47 3.21 5.52
N LEU A 138 31.48 2.81 4.24
CA LEU A 138 32.37 3.39 3.24
C LEU A 138 32.13 4.90 3.06
N MET A 139 30.86 5.32 3.00
CA MET A 139 30.51 6.74 2.88
C MET A 139 30.97 7.54 4.10
N ILE A 140 30.80 7.02 5.32
CA ILE A 140 31.24 7.70 6.54
C ILE A 140 32.77 7.84 6.57
N ILE A 141 33.51 6.80 6.17
CA ILE A 141 34.97 6.84 6.10
C ILE A 141 35.43 7.94 5.14
N ILE A 142 34.88 7.96 3.91
CA ILE A 142 35.29 8.92 2.88
C ILE A 142 34.86 10.35 3.22
N SER A 143 33.68 10.54 3.79
CA SER A 143 33.11 11.89 4.02
C SER A 143 33.52 12.52 5.35
N ARG A 144 33.96 11.73 6.33
CA ARG A 144 34.23 12.19 7.71
C ARG A 144 35.59 11.77 8.24
N ASP A 145 36.44 11.14 7.43
CA ASP A 145 37.74 10.56 7.83
C ASP A 145 37.64 9.71 9.10
N ALA A 146 36.50 9.04 9.28
CA ALA A 146 36.24 8.22 10.45
C ALA A 146 37.02 6.91 10.39
N ASN A 147 37.41 6.38 11.56
CA ASN A 147 37.97 5.03 11.61
C ASN A 147 36.92 3.98 11.24
N TRP A 148 37.38 2.82 10.77
CA TRP A 148 36.51 1.70 10.36
C TRP A 148 35.54 1.26 11.46
N THR A 149 35.98 1.25 12.72
CA THR A 149 35.18 0.79 13.86
C THR A 149 33.97 1.69 14.10
N ILE A 150 34.16 3.01 14.12
CA ILE A 150 33.11 4.00 14.34
C ILE A 150 32.14 4.00 13.15
N ALA A 151 32.67 3.97 11.92
CA ALA A 151 31.85 3.93 10.71
C ALA A 151 30.95 2.69 10.66
N LEU A 152 31.50 1.53 11.01
CA LEU A 152 30.76 0.26 11.03
C LEU A 152 29.72 0.23 12.14
N LEU A 153 30.06 0.69 13.35
CA LEU A 153 29.13 0.73 14.47
C LEU A 153 27.93 1.65 14.18
N VAL A 154 28.19 2.85 13.67
CA VAL A 154 27.12 3.79 13.27
C VAL A 154 26.23 3.19 12.18
N SER A 155 26.83 2.57 11.17
CA SER A 155 26.07 1.96 10.06
C SER A 155 25.22 0.78 10.50
N ILE A 156 25.72 -0.06 11.43
CA ILE A 156 24.93 -1.15 12.03
C ILE A 156 23.71 -0.61 12.78
N VAL A 157 23.87 0.45 13.58
CA VAL A 157 22.76 1.04 14.33
C VAL A 157 21.68 1.56 13.36
N ILE A 158 22.08 2.30 12.32
CA ILE A 158 21.16 2.82 11.31
C ILE A 158 20.46 1.68 10.55
N ALA A 159 21.21 0.67 10.11
CA ALA A 159 20.68 -0.50 9.41
C ALA A 159 19.70 -1.31 10.27
N SER A 160 19.96 -1.41 11.58
CA SER A 160 19.09 -2.11 12.53
C SER A 160 17.75 -1.39 12.70
N ILE A 161 17.78 -0.07 12.84
CA ILE A 161 16.57 0.76 12.90
C ILE A 161 15.77 0.64 11.60
N TYR A 162 16.46 0.74 10.45
CA TYR A 162 15.85 0.58 9.14
C TYR A 162 15.16 -0.79 8.98
N TYR A 163 15.87 -1.88 9.31
CA TYR A 163 15.35 -3.24 9.25
C TYR A 163 14.09 -3.39 10.12
N TRP A 164 14.16 -2.94 11.38
CA TRP A 164 13.04 -3.03 12.31
C TRP A 164 11.82 -2.24 11.80
N LEU A 165 12.02 -1.00 11.36
CA LEU A 165 10.94 -0.14 10.86
C LEU A 165 10.28 -0.73 9.61
N LYS A 166 11.08 -1.20 8.64
CA LYS A 166 10.57 -1.77 7.39
C LYS A 166 9.76 -3.03 7.66
N ILE A 167 10.28 -3.96 8.46
CA ILE A 167 9.56 -5.19 8.83
C ILE A 167 8.27 -4.88 9.57
N TRP A 168 8.31 -3.96 10.54
CA TRP A 168 7.14 -3.56 11.31
C TRP A 168 6.04 -2.96 10.43
N LEU A 169 6.40 -2.16 9.42
CA LEU A 169 5.45 -1.58 8.47
C LEU A 169 4.90 -2.63 7.49
N THR A 170 5.78 -3.45 6.90
CA THR A 170 5.38 -4.36 5.81
C THR A 170 4.62 -5.59 6.30
N LEU A 171 4.91 -6.10 7.50
CA LEU A 171 4.32 -7.36 7.97
C LEU A 171 2.98 -7.19 8.70
N ARG A 172 2.60 -5.96 9.06
CA ARG A 172 1.43 -5.68 9.92
C ARG A 172 0.08 -6.07 9.30
N GLY A 173 0.03 -6.42 8.01
CA GLY A 173 -1.20 -6.74 7.29
C GLY A 173 -1.31 -8.13 6.67
N ILE A 174 -0.25 -8.93 6.63
CA ILE A 174 -0.22 -10.16 5.78
C ILE A 174 -0.99 -11.32 6.43
N ALA A 175 -0.91 -11.45 7.75
CA ALA A 175 -1.52 -12.57 8.49
C ALA A 175 -2.94 -12.29 9.00
N GLN A 176 -3.52 -11.13 8.68
CA GLN A 176 -4.84 -10.77 9.18
C GLN A 176 -5.93 -11.36 8.27
N PRO A 177 -6.91 -12.11 8.82
CA PRO A 177 -8.07 -12.56 8.07
C PRO A 177 -8.99 -11.37 7.71
N ASP A 178 -9.92 -11.59 6.77
CA ASP A 178 -11.04 -10.67 6.52
C ASP A 178 -11.87 -10.51 7.81
N PRO A 179 -12.59 -9.39 8.02
CA PRO A 179 -13.57 -9.19 9.10
C PRO A 179 -14.54 -10.35 9.42
N GLU A 180 -14.77 -11.28 8.50
CA GLU A 180 -15.58 -12.48 8.73
C GLU A 180 -14.75 -13.69 9.21
N ASN A 181 -13.50 -13.46 9.58
CA ASN A 181 -12.51 -14.46 9.95
C ASN A 181 -12.23 -15.47 8.83
N ARG A 182 -12.38 -15.03 7.58
CA ARG A 182 -12.14 -15.82 6.37
C ARG A 182 -10.92 -15.29 5.64
N TYR A 183 -10.18 -16.18 4.99
CA TYR A 183 -9.11 -15.80 4.08
C TYR A 183 -9.67 -15.84 2.68
N ARG A 184 -9.84 -14.68 2.05
CA ARG A 184 -10.55 -14.55 0.79
C ARG A 184 -9.89 -13.55 -0.12
N VAL A 185 -9.76 -13.94 -1.38
CA VAL A 185 -9.28 -13.09 -2.47
C VAL A 185 -10.38 -12.99 -3.52
N ILE A 186 -10.62 -11.77 -3.99
CA ILE A 186 -11.61 -11.49 -5.04
C ILE A 186 -10.93 -10.68 -6.12
N ILE A 187 -10.83 -11.24 -7.32
CA ILE A 187 -10.18 -10.61 -8.48
C ILE A 187 -11.27 -10.16 -9.45
N HIS A 188 -11.27 -8.87 -9.79
CA HIS A 188 -12.21 -8.25 -10.72
C HIS A 188 -11.47 -7.35 -11.70
N ALA A 189 -12.11 -6.97 -12.82
CA ALA A 189 -11.49 -6.18 -13.88
C ALA A 189 -10.86 -4.86 -13.40
N ASN A 190 -11.42 -4.26 -12.36
CA ASN A 190 -11.00 -2.95 -11.84
C ASN A 190 -10.07 -3.03 -10.62
N GLY A 191 -9.95 -4.20 -9.98
CA GLY A 191 -9.30 -4.29 -8.68
C GLY A 191 -9.21 -5.70 -8.11
N VAL A 192 -8.38 -5.86 -7.10
CA VAL A 192 -8.24 -7.08 -6.31
C VAL A 192 -8.55 -6.78 -4.86
N LEU A 193 -9.47 -7.56 -4.26
CA LEU A 193 -9.76 -7.53 -2.83
C LEU A 193 -8.99 -8.67 -2.17
N VAL A 194 -8.14 -8.36 -1.18
CA VAL A 194 -7.42 -9.37 -0.39
C VAL A 194 -7.77 -9.17 1.07
N ASN A 195 -8.43 -10.16 1.68
CA ASN A 195 -8.88 -10.11 3.08
C ASN A 195 -9.58 -8.78 3.43
N GLY A 196 -10.53 -8.36 2.58
CA GLY A 196 -11.29 -7.13 2.76
C GLY A 196 -10.56 -5.82 2.36
N ARG A 197 -9.28 -5.89 1.96
CA ARG A 197 -8.50 -4.72 1.50
C ARG A 197 -8.53 -4.61 -0.01
N TYR A 198 -8.99 -3.46 -0.50
CA TYR A 198 -9.12 -3.20 -1.94
C TYR A 198 -7.84 -2.61 -2.53
N HIS A 199 -7.37 -3.25 -3.60
CA HIS A 199 -6.24 -2.83 -4.42
C HIS A 199 -6.74 -2.54 -5.83
N ALA A 200 -6.95 -1.26 -6.15
CA ALA A 200 -7.36 -0.85 -7.50
C ALA A 200 -6.26 -1.19 -8.52
N LEU A 201 -6.63 -1.80 -9.64
CA LEU A 201 -5.70 -2.12 -10.74
C LEU A 201 -5.29 -0.87 -11.50
N GLN A 202 -6.17 0.13 -11.57
CA GLN A 202 -5.85 1.41 -12.14
C GLN A 202 -6.56 2.51 -11.36
N ASN A 203 -5.82 3.55 -11.02
CA ASN A 203 -6.36 4.80 -10.51
C ASN A 203 -5.52 5.98 -11.05
N GLN A 204 -5.83 7.21 -10.63
CA GLN A 204 -5.14 8.41 -11.12
C GLN A 204 -3.62 8.46 -10.82
N GLN A 205 -3.12 7.61 -9.91
CA GLN A 205 -1.74 7.65 -9.44
C GLN A 205 -0.98 6.33 -9.64
N ARG A 206 -1.68 5.19 -9.73
CA ARG A 206 -1.14 3.83 -9.75
C ARG A 206 -1.82 3.02 -10.84
N TRP A 207 -1.07 2.22 -11.57
CA TRP A 207 -1.58 1.29 -12.57
C TRP A 207 -0.93 -0.09 -12.43
N LEU A 208 -1.59 -1.14 -12.90
CA LEU A 208 -1.02 -2.47 -13.01
C LEU A 208 -0.02 -2.46 -14.16
N GLY A 209 1.26 -2.67 -13.87
CA GLY A 209 2.29 -2.78 -14.90
C GLY A 209 2.47 -4.21 -15.39
N LYS A 210 2.41 -5.19 -14.47
CA LYS A 210 2.63 -6.60 -14.82
C LYS A 210 1.85 -7.54 -13.92
N LEU A 211 1.40 -8.65 -14.49
CA LEU A 211 0.87 -9.80 -13.78
C LEU A 211 1.78 -11.02 -14.04
N THR A 212 2.32 -11.63 -12.98
CA THR A 212 3.24 -12.77 -13.08
C THR A 212 2.75 -13.94 -12.24
N LEU A 213 2.83 -15.17 -12.77
CA LEU A 213 2.54 -16.40 -12.03
C LEU A 213 3.84 -17.16 -11.75
N HIS A 214 4.11 -17.41 -10.47
CA HIS A 214 5.25 -18.17 -9.98
C HIS A 214 4.80 -19.57 -9.56
N GLU A 215 4.82 -20.53 -10.50
CA GLU A 215 4.38 -21.93 -10.25
C GLU A 215 5.41 -22.80 -9.54
N LYS A 216 6.69 -22.41 -9.57
CA LYS A 216 7.80 -23.19 -9.01
C LYS A 216 7.97 -23.02 -7.50
N VAL A 217 7.09 -22.23 -6.88
CA VAL A 217 7.07 -21.94 -5.45
C VAL A 217 5.84 -22.61 -4.86
N GLU A 218 5.94 -23.08 -3.61
CA GLU A 218 4.82 -23.68 -2.89
C GLU A 218 4.44 -22.81 -1.69
N PRO A 219 3.21 -22.27 -1.62
CA PRO A 219 2.15 -22.35 -2.65
C PRO A 219 2.52 -21.56 -3.92
N ALA A 220 1.89 -21.89 -5.06
CA ALA A 220 2.04 -21.10 -6.28
C ALA A 220 1.55 -19.67 -6.04
N ILE A 221 2.17 -18.68 -6.70
CA ILE A 221 1.96 -17.26 -6.35
C ILE A 221 1.60 -16.44 -7.58
N LEU A 222 0.48 -15.73 -7.51
CA LEU A 222 0.10 -14.70 -8.47
C LEU A 222 0.57 -13.34 -7.95
N GLU A 223 1.42 -12.68 -8.71
CA GLU A 223 2.03 -11.40 -8.36
C GLU A 223 1.52 -10.28 -9.26
N PHE A 224 0.87 -9.30 -8.64
CA PHE A 224 0.44 -8.06 -9.27
C PHE A 224 1.50 -6.99 -9.00
N THR A 225 2.25 -6.61 -10.04
CA THR A 225 3.20 -5.51 -9.99
C THR A 225 2.50 -4.23 -10.39
N PHE A 226 2.35 -3.32 -9.43
CA PHE A 226 1.73 -2.04 -9.69
C PHE A 226 2.77 -0.93 -9.70
N HIS A 227 2.64 -0.02 -10.65
CA HIS A 227 3.55 1.07 -10.90
C HIS A 227 2.89 2.41 -10.57
N TRP A 228 3.68 3.38 -10.13
CA TRP A 228 3.27 4.78 -9.98
C TRP A 228 4.44 5.72 -10.25
N ASN A 229 4.11 6.92 -10.70
CA ASN A 229 5.11 7.96 -10.92
C ASN A 229 5.42 8.72 -9.62
N THR A 230 6.70 8.85 -9.31
CA THR A 230 7.23 9.76 -8.29
C THR A 230 7.96 10.93 -8.95
N ARG A 231 8.30 11.96 -8.17
CA ARG A 231 9.13 13.09 -8.67
C ARG A 231 10.51 12.65 -9.18
N ARG A 232 10.96 11.45 -8.80
CA ARG A 232 12.27 10.88 -9.17
C ARG A 232 12.18 9.78 -10.21
N GLY A 233 11.00 9.58 -10.81
CA GLY A 233 10.74 8.53 -11.79
C GLY A 233 9.74 7.50 -11.29
N GLU A 234 9.58 6.46 -12.10
CA GLU A 234 8.65 5.36 -11.85
C GLU A 234 9.11 4.50 -10.67
N THR A 235 8.16 4.07 -9.84
CA THR A 235 8.36 3.14 -8.72
C THR A 235 7.26 2.09 -8.78
N PHE A 236 7.53 0.91 -8.23
CA PHE A 236 6.59 -0.20 -8.20
C PHE A 236 6.46 -0.83 -6.81
N ASP A 237 5.37 -1.57 -6.61
CA ASP A 237 5.09 -2.42 -5.45
C ASP A 237 4.32 -3.66 -5.90
N GLU A 238 4.60 -4.76 -5.22
CA GLU A 238 4.17 -6.10 -5.57
C GLU A 238 3.15 -6.61 -4.56
N LEU A 239 1.95 -6.91 -5.03
CA LEU A 239 0.95 -7.66 -4.28
C LEU A 239 1.04 -9.14 -4.69
N ARG A 240 1.41 -9.98 -3.74
CA ARG A 240 1.49 -11.43 -3.93
C ARG A 240 0.30 -12.11 -3.31
N ILE A 241 -0.27 -13.05 -4.05
CA ILE A 241 -1.47 -13.79 -3.67
C ILE A 241 -1.20 -15.28 -3.89
N PRO A 242 -1.46 -16.15 -2.90
CA PRO A 242 -1.34 -17.58 -3.12
C PRO A 242 -2.40 -18.04 -4.11
N VAL A 243 -2.07 -18.94 -5.02
CA VAL A 243 -3.01 -19.53 -5.97
C VAL A 243 -3.44 -20.89 -5.44
N PRO A 244 -4.76 -21.13 -5.26
CA PRO A 244 -5.25 -22.46 -4.90
C PRO A 244 -4.84 -23.50 -5.95
N PRO A 245 -4.47 -24.74 -5.56
CA PRO A 245 -4.12 -25.79 -6.52
C PRO A 245 -5.17 -26.01 -7.62
N GLU A 246 -6.44 -25.93 -7.25
CA GLU A 246 -7.60 -26.05 -8.14
C GLU A 246 -7.77 -24.87 -9.11
N ALA A 247 -7.19 -23.70 -8.80
CA ALA A 247 -7.32 -22.47 -9.58
C ALA A 247 -6.10 -22.14 -10.44
N ILE A 248 -5.10 -23.04 -10.54
CA ILE A 248 -3.89 -22.81 -11.35
C ILE A 248 -4.23 -22.54 -12.82
N ALA A 249 -5.18 -23.27 -13.39
CA ALA A 249 -5.62 -23.07 -14.77
C ALA A 249 -6.24 -21.67 -14.97
N GLN A 250 -7.02 -21.22 -14.00
CA GLN A 250 -7.62 -19.89 -14.00
C GLN A 250 -6.55 -18.80 -13.86
N ALA A 251 -5.54 -19.00 -13.00
CA ALA A 251 -4.41 -18.08 -12.86
C ALA A 251 -3.56 -17.98 -14.13
N LYS A 252 -3.36 -19.09 -14.87
CA LYS A 252 -2.69 -19.08 -16.18
C LYS A 252 -3.46 -18.25 -17.20
N TRP A 253 -4.79 -18.40 -17.23
CA TRP A 253 -5.65 -17.59 -18.08
C TRP A 253 -5.54 -16.10 -17.73
N LEU A 254 -5.55 -15.75 -16.43
CA LEU A 254 -5.33 -14.39 -15.96
C LEU A 254 -4.02 -13.80 -16.51
N VAL A 255 -2.89 -14.48 -16.34
CA VAL A 255 -1.61 -13.94 -16.84
C VAL A 255 -1.62 -13.69 -18.35
N LYS A 256 -2.24 -14.57 -19.12
CA LYS A 256 -2.22 -14.54 -20.59
C LYS A 256 -3.18 -13.50 -21.18
N ASP A 257 -4.42 -13.51 -20.72
CA ASP A 257 -5.55 -12.87 -21.40
C ASP A 257 -6.19 -11.75 -20.55
N TRP A 258 -5.56 -11.33 -19.43
CA TRP A 258 -6.13 -10.28 -18.57
C TRP A 258 -6.32 -8.95 -19.32
N PRO A 259 -7.53 -8.37 -19.29
CA PRO A 259 -7.84 -7.10 -19.95
C PRO A 259 -6.92 -5.94 -19.53
N GLY A 260 -6.44 -5.96 -18.28
CA GLY A 260 -5.54 -4.93 -17.74
C GLY A 260 -4.13 -4.90 -18.34
N ASN A 261 -3.71 -5.94 -19.08
CA ASN A 261 -2.44 -5.90 -19.82
C ASN A 261 -2.51 -5.00 -21.08
N GLN A 262 -3.70 -4.62 -21.54
CA GLN A 262 -3.87 -3.83 -22.78
C GLN A 262 -3.80 -2.31 -22.56
N VAL A 263 -3.67 -1.84 -21.31
CA VAL A 263 -3.65 -0.40 -20.99
C VAL A 263 -2.23 0.20 -21.04
N SER A 264 -1.19 -0.61 -21.25
CA SER A 264 0.20 -0.13 -21.34
C SER A 264 0.69 0.13 -22.78
N SER A 265 -0.18 0.06 -23.79
CA SER A 265 0.20 0.18 -25.21
C SER A 265 -0.51 1.29 -25.98
N SER A 266 -0.99 2.35 -25.30
CA SER A 266 -1.58 3.54 -25.95
C SER A 266 -0.94 4.82 -25.47
#